data_AF-A0A3S4IEE6-F1
#
_entry.id   AF-A0A3S4IEE6-F1
#
_cell.length_a   1.000
_cell.length_b   1.000
_cell.length_c   1.000
_cell.angle_alpha   90.00
_cell.angle_beta   90.00
_cell.angle_gamma   90.00
#
_symmetry.space_group_name_H-M   'P 1'
#
loop_
_entity.id
_entity.type
_entity.pdbx_description
1 polymer ?
#
loop_
_entity_poly.entity_id
_entity_poly.type
_entity_poly.pdbx_seq_one_letter_code
_entity_poly.pdbx_strand_id
1 'polypeptide(L)'
;MPHWVWPTPASSRIEAVFSQRPPSKLEEIVKQFNIPEGRSQSHVVYGPPKDQILKLADAVEADLIIIASHQPGFSTYLLGSTAAAVVRHANCPVLVVR
;
A
#
# COMPACT_ATOMS: atom_id res chain seq x y z
N MET A 1 -26.12 0.45 -16.09
CA MET A 1 -24.98 1.07 -15.39
C MET A 1 -24.19 -0.06 -14.74
N PRO A 2 -22.94 -0.35 -15.13
CA PRO A 2 -22.25 -1.50 -14.56
C PRO A 2 -21.86 -1.19 -13.11
N HIS A 3 -22.23 -2.11 -12.22
CA HIS A 3 -21.93 -2.13 -10.80
C HIS A 3 -20.49 -2.63 -10.65
N TRP A 4 -19.52 -1.73 -10.52
CA TRP A 4 -18.14 -2.16 -10.23
C TRP A 4 -18.08 -2.62 -8.76
N VAL A 5 -18.28 -3.92 -8.56
CA VAL A 5 -18.11 -4.59 -7.27
C VAL A 5 -16.64 -4.98 -7.19
N TRP A 6 -15.90 -4.33 -6.31
CA TRP A 6 -14.53 -4.75 -5.99
C TRP A 6 -14.60 -6.17 -5.42
N PRO A 7 -13.98 -7.18 -6.06
CA PRO A 7 -13.92 -8.50 -5.46
C PRO A 7 -13.16 -8.40 -4.15
N THR A 8 -13.78 -8.82 -3.05
CA THR A 8 -13.06 -9.02 -1.80
C THR A 8 -12.03 -10.12 -2.08
N PRO A 9 -10.71 -9.87 -1.94
CA PRO A 9 -9.73 -10.92 -2.16
C PRO A 9 -10.08 -12.11 -1.27
N ALA A 10 -10.03 -13.32 -1.82
CA ALA A 10 -10.38 -14.54 -1.09
C ALA A 10 -9.59 -14.60 0.23
N SER A 11 -10.31 -14.52 1.35
CA SER A 11 -9.73 -14.28 2.69
C SER A 11 -8.72 -15.35 3.13
N SER A 12 -8.69 -16.51 2.48
CA SER A 12 -7.83 -17.64 2.83
C SER A 12 -6.34 -17.45 2.51
N ARG A 13 -5.95 -16.47 1.69
CA ARG A 13 -4.52 -16.17 1.41
C ARG A 13 -3.93 -15.09 2.33
N ILE A 14 -4.79 -14.35 3.02
CA ILE A 14 -4.44 -13.15 3.81
C ILE A 14 -3.98 -13.53 5.23
N GLU A 15 -4.49 -14.62 5.81
CA GLU A 15 -4.31 -14.94 7.24
C GLU A 15 -2.86 -15.23 7.67
N ALA A 16 -1.98 -15.66 6.74
CA ALA A 16 -0.62 -16.07 7.10
C ALA A 16 0.39 -14.90 7.20
N VAL A 17 0.06 -13.70 6.73
CA VAL A 17 1.03 -12.59 6.65
C VAL A 17 0.80 -11.49 7.69
N PHE A 18 -0.39 -11.39 8.28
CA PHE A 18 -0.79 -10.21 9.04
C PHE A 18 -1.21 -10.55 10.46
N SER A 19 -0.30 -10.39 11.40
CA SER A 19 -0.64 -10.38 12.82
C SER A 19 -0.03 -9.15 13.46
N GLN A 20 -0.80 -8.06 13.51
CA GLN A 20 -0.97 -7.17 14.66
C GLN A 20 -1.84 -5.94 14.32
N ARG A 21 -2.42 -5.37 15.38
CA ARG A 21 -3.26 -4.16 15.37
C ARG A 21 -2.54 -3.01 14.66
N PRO A 22 -3.21 -2.22 13.80
CA PRO A 22 -2.61 -1.00 13.24
C PRO A 22 -2.14 -0.09 14.37
N PRO A 23 -0.90 0.45 14.33
CA PRO A 23 -0.50 1.46 15.30
C PRO A 23 -1.48 2.64 15.17
N SER A 24 -1.77 3.31 16.29
CA SER A 24 -2.72 4.43 16.36
C SER A 24 -2.55 5.45 15.24
N LYS A 25 -1.30 5.71 14.85
CA LYS A 25 -0.95 6.63 13.77
C LYS A 25 -1.45 6.24 12.37
N LEU A 26 -1.54 4.94 12.06
CA LEU A 26 -2.05 4.49 10.75
C LEU A 26 -3.56 4.72 10.65
N GLU A 27 -4.29 4.44 11.72
CA GLU A 27 -5.74 4.71 11.78
C GLU A 27 -6.05 6.21 11.66
N GLU A 28 -5.23 7.06 12.30
CA GLU A 28 -5.34 8.52 12.15
C GLU A 28 -5.15 8.98 10.71
N ILE A 29 -4.17 8.43 9.99
CA ILE A 29 -3.92 8.76 8.59
C ILE A 29 -5.09 8.31 7.72
N VAL A 30 -5.61 7.08 7.91
CA VAL A 30 -6.74 6.58 7.11
C VAL A 30 -7.98 7.45 7.27
N LYS A 31 -8.25 7.96 8.48
CA LYS A 31 -9.37 8.88 8.75
C LYS A 31 -9.28 10.22 8.01
N GLN A 32 -8.09 10.61 7.55
CA GLN A 32 -7.92 11.83 6.74
C GLN A 32 -8.42 11.65 5.30
N PHE A 33 -8.60 10.40 4.85
CA PHE A 33 -9.11 10.10 3.51
C PHE A 33 -10.61 9.81 3.57
N ASN A 34 -11.36 10.39 2.63
CA ASN A 34 -12.80 10.17 2.49
C ASN A 34 -13.09 8.86 1.73
N ILE A 35 -12.69 7.71 2.31
CA ILE A 35 -12.91 6.38 1.75
C ILE A 35 -14.17 5.77 2.41
N PRO A 36 -15.14 5.25 1.63
CA PRO A 36 -16.32 4.59 2.19
C PRO A 36 -15.97 3.45 3.14
N GLU A 37 -16.75 3.28 4.21
CA GLU A 37 -16.58 2.15 5.13
C GLU A 37 -16.60 0.81 4.39
N GLY A 38 -15.75 -0.13 4.82
CA GLY A 38 -15.59 -1.43 4.17
C GLY A 38 -14.77 -1.42 2.86
N ARG A 39 -14.31 -0.26 2.39
CA ARG A 39 -13.42 -0.14 1.22
C ARG A 39 -11.96 0.18 1.57
N SER A 40 -11.61 0.21 2.84
CA SER A 40 -10.23 0.35 3.31
C SER A 40 -9.85 -0.87 4.16
N GLN A 41 -8.62 -1.33 3.97
CA GLN A 41 -7.98 -2.33 4.82
C GLN A 41 -6.59 -1.81 5.18
N SER A 42 -6.22 -1.95 6.44
CA SER A 42 -4.94 -1.48 6.97
C SER A 42 -4.07 -2.67 7.34
N HIS A 43 -2.84 -2.69 6.85
CA HIS A 43 -1.89 -3.77 7.11
C HIS A 43 -0.65 -3.23 7.82
N VAL A 44 -0.21 -3.94 8.87
CA VAL A 44 1.09 -3.73 9.51
C VAL A 44 1.93 -4.96 9.26
N VAL A 45 3.11 -4.72 8.72
CA VAL A 45 4.08 -5.75 8.34
C VAL A 45 5.47 -5.33 8.82
N TYR A 46 6.29 -6.33 9.12
CA TYR A 46 7.65 -6.11 9.60
C TYR A 46 8.66 -6.62 8.57
N GLY A 47 9.75 -5.87 8.40
CA GLY A 47 10.83 -6.19 7.47
C GLY A 47 11.23 -4.99 6.62
N PRO A 48 12.09 -5.20 5.60
CA PRO A 48 12.49 -4.14 4.69
C PRO A 48 11.28 -3.57 3.93
N PRO A 49 11.04 -2.25 3.94
CA PRO A 49 9.82 -1.66 3.38
C PRO A 49 9.54 -2.05 1.94
N LYS A 50 10.55 -2.00 1.06
CA LYS A 50 10.40 -2.35 -0.36
C LYS A 50 9.90 -3.79 -0.55
N ASP A 51 10.44 -4.74 0.23
CA ASP A 51 10.14 -6.16 0.07
C ASP A 51 8.72 -6.45 0.58
N GLN A 52 8.34 -5.83 1.70
CA GLN A 52 7.00 -5.98 2.27
C GLN A 52 5.91 -5.29 1.43
N ILE A 53 6.20 -4.13 0.83
CA ILE A 53 5.26 -3.46 -0.09
C ILE A 53 5.00 -4.34 -1.32
N LEU A 54 6.06 -4.86 -1.96
CA LEU A 54 5.92 -5.72 -3.14
C LEU A 54 5.18 -7.02 -2.80
N LYS A 55 5.57 -7.68 -1.71
CA LYS A 55 4.92 -8.91 -1.25
C LYS A 55 3.45 -8.69 -0.91
N LEU A 56 3.10 -7.58 -0.25
CA LEU A 56 1.72 -7.25 0.06
C LEU A 56 0.93 -6.97 -1.21
N ALA A 57 1.48 -6.19 -2.14
CA ALA A 57 0.84 -5.88 -3.42
C ALA A 57 0.52 -7.16 -4.21
N ASP A 58 1.45 -8.12 -4.26
CA ASP A 58 1.22 -9.42 -4.88
C ASP A 58 0.15 -10.23 -4.13
N ALA A 59 0.19 -10.23 -2.79
CA ALA A 59 -0.75 -11.01 -1.97
C ALA A 59 -2.21 -10.53 -2.07
N VAL A 60 -2.41 -9.22 -2.23
CA VAL A 60 -3.74 -8.61 -2.41
C VAL A 60 -4.12 -8.45 -3.88
N GLU A 61 -3.27 -8.90 -4.80
CA GLU A 61 -3.45 -8.76 -6.24
C GLU A 61 -3.73 -7.30 -6.65
N ALA A 62 -2.91 -6.37 -6.14
CA ALA A 62 -3.11 -4.94 -6.29
C ALA A 62 -3.03 -4.49 -7.77
N ASP A 63 -4.08 -3.81 -8.25
CA ASP A 63 -4.10 -3.21 -9.59
C ASP A 63 -3.22 -1.94 -9.71
N LEU A 64 -2.92 -1.28 -8.60
CA LEU A 64 -2.15 -0.03 -8.53
C LEU A 64 -1.50 0.15 -7.16
N ILE A 65 -0.23 0.54 -7.14
CA ILE A 65 0.44 1.04 -5.92
C ILE A 65 0.53 2.56 -5.98
N ILE A 66 0.09 3.24 -4.92
CA ILE A 66 0.27 4.69 -4.76
C ILE A 66 1.36 4.92 -3.70
N ILE A 67 2.40 5.67 -4.05
CA ILE A 67 3.54 5.94 -3.15
C ILE A 67 4.04 7.37 -3.29
N ALA A 68 4.41 8.00 -2.17
CA ALA A 68 5.08 9.30 -2.20
C ALA A 68 6.51 9.15 -2.76
N SER A 69 6.96 10.13 -3.55
CA SER A 69 8.29 10.09 -4.17
C SER A 69 9.42 10.02 -3.14
N HIS A 70 9.35 10.78 -2.07
CA HIS A 70 10.30 10.81 -0.95
C HIS A 70 9.66 11.56 0.22
N GLN A 71 10.36 11.63 1.36
CA GLN A 71 9.91 12.44 2.48
C GLN A 71 10.09 13.94 2.16
N PRO A 72 9.06 14.78 2.38
CA PRO A 72 9.19 16.23 2.19
C PRO A 72 10.40 16.79 2.95
N GLY A 73 11.21 17.62 2.28
CA GLY A 73 12.43 18.22 2.85
C GLY A 73 13.75 17.57 2.41
N PHE A 74 13.72 16.44 1.71
CA PHE A 74 14.90 15.81 1.12
C PHE A 74 15.00 16.11 -0.39
N SER A 75 15.43 17.32 -0.76
CA SER A 75 15.26 17.83 -2.15
C SER A 75 16.32 17.42 -3.17
N THR A 76 17.30 16.59 -2.81
CA THR A 76 18.40 16.23 -3.73
C THR A 76 18.09 15.04 -4.63
N TYR A 77 17.03 14.27 -4.36
CA TYR A 77 16.67 13.08 -5.14
C TYR A 77 15.24 13.14 -5.65
N LEU A 78 15.04 12.79 -6.94
CA LEU A 78 13.71 12.74 -7.56
C LEU A 78 12.83 11.63 -6.99
N LEU A 79 13.44 10.58 -6.45
CA LEU A 79 12.82 9.43 -5.78
C LEU A 79 13.69 9.00 -4.59
N GLY A 80 13.05 8.72 -3.45
CA GLY A 80 13.65 8.05 -2.31
C GLY A 80 13.90 6.57 -2.61
N SER A 81 14.76 5.94 -1.81
CA SER A 81 15.21 4.55 -2.03
C SER A 81 14.05 3.55 -2.08
N THR A 82 13.05 3.68 -1.20
CA THR A 82 11.86 2.83 -1.21
C THR A 82 11.02 3.03 -2.46
N ALA A 83 10.71 4.29 -2.82
CA ALA A 83 9.91 4.60 -4.01
C ALA A 83 10.58 4.11 -5.29
N ALA A 84 11.90 4.34 -5.42
CA ALA A 84 12.68 3.86 -6.56
C ALA A 84 12.67 2.33 -6.66
N ALA A 85 12.82 1.63 -5.53
CA ALA A 85 12.78 0.16 -5.51
C ALA A 85 11.39 -0.37 -5.89
N VAL A 86 10.31 0.20 -5.36
CA VAL A 86 8.94 -0.22 -5.67
C VAL A 86 8.62 0.01 -7.15
N VAL A 87 8.92 1.20 -7.68
CA VAL A 87 8.72 1.50 -9.12
C VAL A 87 9.46 0.53 -10.02
N ARG A 88 10.67 0.10 -9.63
CA ARG A 88 11.49 -0.81 -10.44
C ARG A 88 10.97 -2.26 -10.43
N HIS A 89 10.31 -2.68 -9.37
CA HIS A 89 10.09 -4.11 -9.08
C HIS A 89 8.63 -4.51 -8.92
N ALA A 90 7.69 -3.56 -8.90
CA ALA A 90 6.27 -3.88 -8.82
C ALA A 90 5.80 -4.63 -10.07
N ASN A 91 4.96 -5.65 -9.86
CA ASN A 91 4.29 -6.38 -10.94
C ASN A 91 3.07 -5.63 -11.50
N CYS A 92 2.66 -4.53 -10.84
CA CYS A 92 1.54 -3.68 -11.24
C CYS A 92 1.98 -2.21 -11.40
N PRO A 93 1.16 -1.37 -12.04
CA PRO A 93 1.41 0.06 -12.15
C PRO A 93 1.71 0.73 -10.81
N VAL A 94 2.60 1.72 -10.82
CA VAL A 94 2.97 2.52 -9.65
C VAL A 94 2.72 4.00 -9.93
N LEU A 95 1.84 4.62 -9.15
CA LEU A 95 1.62 6.06 -9.16
C LEU A 95 2.49 6.73 -8.10
N VAL A 96 3.48 7.50 -8.55
CA VAL A 96 4.34 8.28 -7.67
C VAL A 96 3.77 9.68 -7.46
N VAL A 97 3.45 10.01 -6.21
CA VAL A 97 2.89 11.31 -5.80
C VAL A 97 3.99 12.24 -5.26
N ARG A 98 3.86 13.54 -5.51
CA ARG A 98 4.78 14.59 -5.03
C ARG A 98 4.05 15.60 -4.17
#